data_AF-A0A2V7HDM6-F1
#
_entry.id   AF-A0A2V7HDM6-F1
#
_cell.length_a   1.000
_cell.length_b   1.000
_cell.length_c   1.000
_cell.angle_alpha   90.00
_cell.angle_beta   90.00
_cell.angle_gamma   90.00
#
_symmetry.space_group_name_H-M   'P 1'
#
loop_
_entity.id
_entity.type
_entity.pdbx_description
1 polymer ?
#
loop_
_entity_poly.entity_id
_entity_poly.type
_entity_poly.pdbx_seq_one_letter_code
_entity_poly.pdbx_strand_id
1 'polypeptide(L)'
;SLDHYEGEKIVVTGDAVDGDRAVVQAKVVKNDGQGMPLDFAMVRDGERWRVWDIRMMGTSMVGGYKAQFTRLLQTESYDSVLRRLRERVDALQP
;
A
#
# COMPACT_ATOMS: atom_id res chain seq x y z
N SER A 1 -11.31 1.83 -6.47
CA SER A 1 -11.12 3.05 -5.67
C SER A 1 -11.06 2.65 -4.21
N LEU A 2 -10.27 3.31 -3.37
CA LEU A 2 -10.22 3.05 -1.91
C LEU A 2 -11.43 3.66 -1.16
N ASP A 3 -12.40 4.17 -1.92
CA ASP A 3 -13.54 4.98 -1.47
C ASP A 3 -14.67 4.15 -0.85
N HIS A 4 -14.48 2.85 -0.61
CA HIS A 4 -15.48 1.97 0.02
C HIS A 4 -15.01 1.48 1.39
N TYR A 5 -14.77 2.42 2.31
CA TYR A 5 -14.44 2.09 3.70
C TYR A 5 -15.73 1.84 4.50
N GLU A 6 -16.44 0.73 4.22
CA GLU A 6 -17.69 0.35 4.89
C GLU A 6 -17.47 -0.45 6.19
N GLY A 7 -16.71 0.11 7.13
CA GLY A 7 -16.59 -0.47 8.47
C GLY A 7 -15.74 -1.76 8.56
N GLU A 8 -14.94 -2.07 7.54
CA GLU A 8 -13.99 -3.18 7.58
C GLU A 8 -12.95 -2.96 8.70
N LYS A 9 -12.84 -3.93 9.62
CA LYS A 9 -11.87 -3.85 10.74
C LYS A 9 -10.56 -4.48 10.33
N ILE A 10 -9.45 -3.78 10.55
CA ILE A 10 -8.11 -4.37 10.43
C ILE A 10 -7.72 -4.97 11.77
N VAL A 11 -7.41 -6.27 11.78
CA VAL A 11 -6.96 -6.99 12.98
C VAL A 11 -5.51 -7.42 12.77
N VAL A 12 -4.63 -7.01 13.69
CA VAL A 12 -3.24 -7.48 13.71
C VAL A 12 -3.23 -8.94 14.16
N THR A 13 -2.51 -9.78 13.43
CA THR A 13 -2.43 -11.22 13.68
C THR A 13 -1.03 -11.68 14.10
N GLY A 14 -0.01 -10.83 13.95
CA GLY A 14 1.35 -11.11 14.36
C GLY A 14 2.35 -10.08 13.84
N ASP A 15 3.58 -10.19 14.28
CA ASP A 15 4.69 -9.40 13.79
C ASP A 15 6.02 -10.17 13.85
N ALA A 16 6.97 -9.74 13.01
CA ALA A 16 8.34 -10.23 13.01
C ALA A 16 9.29 -9.05 12.74
N VAL A 17 10.34 -8.92 13.56
CA VAL A 17 11.34 -7.84 13.47
C VAL A 17 12.70 -8.41 13.10
N ASP A 18 13.39 -7.76 12.18
CA ASP A 18 14.76 -8.05 11.77
C ASP A 18 15.53 -6.72 11.62
N GLY A 19 16.27 -6.35 12.67
CA GLY A 19 17.00 -5.08 12.76
C GLY A 19 16.09 -3.86 12.56
N ASP A 20 16.31 -3.16 11.45
CA ASP A 20 15.57 -1.95 11.05
C ASP A 20 14.40 -2.24 10.10
N ARG A 21 14.04 -3.51 9.94
CA ARG A 21 12.88 -3.96 9.18
C ARG A 21 11.93 -4.73 10.08
N ALA A 22 10.64 -4.66 9.77
CA ALA A 22 9.66 -5.55 10.37
C ALA A 22 8.55 -5.87 9.37
N VAL A 23 7.82 -6.93 9.63
CA VAL A 23 6.55 -7.23 8.98
C VAL A 23 5.48 -7.31 10.07
N VAL A 24 4.41 -6.53 9.92
CA VAL A 24 3.21 -6.65 10.76
C VAL A 24 2.14 -7.32 9.91
N GLN A 25 1.72 -8.51 10.32
CA GLN A 25 0.70 -9.30 9.68
C GLN A 25 -0.66 -8.86 10.19
N ALA A 26 -1.62 -8.67 9.28
CA ALA A 26 -2.97 -8.27 9.62
C ALA A 26 -3.98 -8.95 8.70
N LYS A 27 -5.25 -8.82 9.08
CA LYS A 27 -6.39 -9.28 8.29
C LYS A 27 -7.45 -8.20 8.25
N VAL A 28 -7.91 -7.85 7.05
CA VAL A 28 -9.14 -7.06 6.87
C VAL A 28 -10.30 -7.98 7.15
N VAL A 29 -11.17 -7.64 8.10
CA VAL A 29 -12.37 -8.41 8.43
C VAL A 29 -13.56 -7.77 7.72
N LYS A 30 -14.16 -8.53 6.79
CA LYS A 30 -15.41 -8.18 6.11
C LYS A 30 -16.62 -8.76 6.85
N ASN A 31 -17.79 -8.19 6.61
CA ASN A 31 -19.05 -8.58 7.25
C ASN A 31 -19.48 -10.04 6.92
N ASP A 32 -18.92 -10.65 5.87
CA ASP A 32 -19.18 -12.02 5.44
C ASP A 32 -18.24 -13.08 6.06
N GLY A 33 -17.31 -12.65 6.94
CA GLY A 33 -16.35 -13.51 7.60
C GLY A 33 -15.13 -13.91 6.75
N GLN A 34 -15.13 -13.61 5.44
CA GLN A 34 -13.96 -13.81 4.59
C GLN A 34 -13.06 -12.58 4.67
N GLY A 35 -12.07 -12.66 5.56
CA GLY A 35 -11.08 -11.60 5.66
C GLY A 35 -9.88 -11.78 4.71
N MET A 36 -9.29 -10.67 4.29
CA MET A 36 -8.14 -10.63 3.38
C MET A 36 -6.85 -10.42 4.17
N PRO A 37 -5.83 -11.29 4.04
CA PRO A 37 -4.55 -11.10 4.71
C PRO A 37 -3.76 -9.93 4.09
N LEU A 38 -3.12 -9.17 4.96
CA LEU A 38 -2.25 -8.04 4.66
C LEU A 38 -0.92 -8.20 5.38
N ASP A 39 0.18 -7.86 4.72
CA ASP A 39 1.47 -7.66 5.38
C ASP A 39 1.89 -6.20 5.25
N PHE A 40 2.05 -5.52 6.39
CA PHE A 40 2.66 -4.20 6.45
C PHE A 40 4.18 -4.35 6.54
N ALA A 41 4.88 -3.96 5.48
CA ALA A 41 6.33 -3.90 5.49
C ALA A 41 6.77 -2.61 6.18
N MET A 42 7.47 -2.75 7.30
CA MET A 42 7.91 -1.64 8.12
C MET A 42 9.40 -1.35 7.93
N VAL A 43 9.77 -0.09 8.10
CA VAL A 43 11.16 0.36 8.19
C VAL A 43 11.30 1.26 9.41
N ARG A 44 12.42 1.13 10.13
CA ARG A 44 12.75 2.00 11.26
C ARG A 44 13.30 3.32 10.74
N ASP A 45 12.79 4.43 11.26
CA ASP A 45 13.27 5.79 11.06
C ASP A 45 13.50 6.44 12.42
N GLY A 46 14.77 6.47 12.84
CA GLY A 46 15.14 6.82 14.21
C GLY A 46 14.45 5.89 15.22
N GLU A 47 13.64 6.47 16.10
CA GLU A 47 12.90 5.71 17.11
C GLU A 47 11.51 5.24 16.64
N ARG A 48 11.11 5.56 15.41
CA ARG A 48 9.75 5.29 14.91
C ARG A 48 9.73 4.24 13.81
N TRP A 49 8.71 3.40 13.81
CA TRP A 49 8.42 2.50 12.71
C TRP A 49 7.47 3.15 11.72
N ARG A 50 7.73 2.99 10.42
CA ARG A 50 6.86 3.47 9.35
C ARG A 50 6.57 2.36 8.36
N VAL A 51 5.32 2.28 7.90
CA VAL A 51 4.94 1.42 6.78
C VAL A 51 5.57 2.01 5.52
N TRP A 52 6.34 1.21 4.78
CA TRP A 52 6.87 1.61 3.47
C TRP A 52 6.21 0.86 2.32
N ASP A 53 5.59 -0.29 2.57
CA ASP A 53 4.83 -1.07 1.58
C ASP A 53 3.73 -1.89 2.26
N ILE A 54 2.67 -2.18 1.52
CA ILE A 54 1.59 -3.08 1.92
C ILE A 54 1.54 -4.21 0.90
N ARG A 55 1.53 -5.45 1.38
CA ARG A 55 1.40 -6.63 0.52
C ARG A 55 0.04 -7.26 0.72
N MET A 56 -0.71 -7.38 -0.37
CA MET A 56 -1.98 -8.09 -0.42
C MET A 56 -1.75 -9.40 -1.16
N MET A 57 -2.02 -10.54 -0.51
CA MET A 57 -1.79 -11.87 -1.09
C MET A 57 -0.34 -12.01 -1.64
N GLY A 58 0.64 -11.51 -0.90
CA GLY A 58 2.06 -11.50 -1.29
C GLY A 58 2.45 -10.47 -2.36
N THR A 59 1.50 -9.75 -2.96
CA THR A 59 1.76 -8.75 -4.00
C THR A 59 1.97 -7.37 -3.40
N SER A 60 3.13 -6.76 -3.70
CA SER A 60 3.50 -5.41 -3.26
C SER A 60 2.66 -4.33 -3.96
N MET A 61 2.05 -3.44 -3.18
CA MET A 61 1.40 -2.25 -3.72
C MET A 61 2.41 -1.30 -4.36
N VAL A 62 3.51 -1.00 -3.67
CA VAL A 62 4.57 -0.11 -4.21
C VAL A 62 5.16 -0.68 -5.50
N GLY A 63 5.44 -1.98 -5.54
CA GLY A 63 5.91 -2.67 -6.75
C GLY A 63 4.89 -2.59 -7.89
N GLY A 64 3.61 -2.79 -7.59
CA GLY A 64 2.51 -2.65 -8.54
C GLY A 64 2.45 -1.26 -9.18
N TYR A 65 2.56 -0.20 -8.36
CA TYR A 65 2.58 1.18 -8.87
C TYR A 65 3.84 1.46 -9.70
N LYS A 66 5.03 1.05 -9.24
CA LYS A 66 6.28 1.21 -10.01
C LYS A 66 6.19 0.58 -11.39
N ALA A 67 5.60 -0.62 -11.49
CA ALA A 67 5.41 -1.29 -12.77
C ALA A 67 4.45 -0.53 -13.69
N GLN A 68 3.37 0.04 -13.14
CA GLN A 68 2.44 0.89 -13.89
C GLN A 68 3.11 2.16 -14.40
N PHE A 69 3.88 2.86 -13.56
CA PHE A 69 4.63 4.05 -13.97
C PHE A 69 5.68 3.76 -15.04
N THR A 70 6.42 2.66 -14.89
CA THR A 70 7.43 2.25 -15.87
C THR A 70 6.81 2.05 -17.25
N ARG A 71 5.61 1.44 -17.32
CA ARG A 71 4.87 1.30 -18.59
C ARG A 71 4.43 2.64 -19.18
N LEU A 72 3.97 3.58 -18.36
CA LEU A 72 3.57 4.92 -18.85
C LEU A 72 4.77 5.70 -19.42
N LEU A 73 5.94 5.63 -18.78
CA LEU A 73 7.15 6.32 -19.23
C LEU A 73 7.72 5.75 -20.55
N GLN A 74 7.28 4.57 -21.00
CA GLN A 74 7.66 4.04 -22.30
C GLN A 74 6.92 4.71 -23.46
N THR A 75 5.74 5.30 -23.21
CA THR A 75 4.86 5.87 -24.24
C THR A 75 4.62 7.36 -24.06
N GLU A 76 4.93 7.93 -22.89
CA GLU A 76 4.69 9.32 -22.55
C GLU A 76 5.94 10.00 -21.98
N SER A 77 6.04 11.31 -22.15
CA SER A 77 7.10 12.09 -21.50
C SER A 77 6.91 12.10 -19.98
N TYR A 78 8.02 12.25 -19.25
CA TYR A 78 8.03 12.35 -17.80
C TYR A 78 7.06 13.42 -17.25
N ASP A 79 7.00 14.59 -17.91
CA ASP A 79 6.09 15.68 -17.54
C ASP A 79 4.62 15.29 -17.68
N SER A 80 4.25 14.51 -18.71
CA SER A 80 2.88 14.01 -18.89
C SER A 80 2.49 13.05 -17.77
N VAL A 81 3.42 12.16 -17.39
CA VAL A 81 3.21 11.21 -16.30
C VAL A 81 3.07 11.93 -14.95
N LEU A 82 3.93 12.93 -14.67
CA LEU A 82 3.81 13.76 -13.47
C LEU A 82 2.51 14.55 -13.40
N ARG A 83 2.07 15.13 -14.52
CA ARG A 83 0.79 15.86 -14.58
C ARG A 83 -0.38 14.94 -14.25
N ARG A 84 -0.45 13.75 -14.87
CA ARG A 84 -1.48 12.75 -14.56
C ARG A 84 -1.45 12.28 -13.12
N LEU A 85 -0.26 12.14 -12.52
CA LEU A 85 -0.14 11.78 -11.12
C LEU A 85 -0.73 12.87 -10.21
N ARG A 86 -0.43 14.14 -10.47
CA ARG A 86 -1.01 15.27 -9.74
C ARG A 86 -2.53 15.28 -9.87
N GLU A 87 -3.04 15.20 -11.11
CA GLU A 87 -4.49 15.12 -11.37
C GLU A 87 -5.16 13.98 -10.61
N ARG A 88 -4.49 12.81 -10.50
CA ARG A 88 -5.03 11.66 -9.76
C ARG A 88 -4.99 11.85 -8.25
N VAL A 89 -3.93 12.47 -7.72
CA VAL A 89 -3.80 12.77 -6.29
C VAL A 89 -4.81 13.83 -5.87
N ASP A 90 -4.96 14.90 -6.65
CA ASP A 90 -5.94 15.97 -6.40
C ASP A 90 -7.36 15.40 -6.40
N ALA A 91 -7.67 14.48 -7.32
CA ALA A 91 -8.97 13.79 -7.37
C ALA A 91 -9.20 12.78 -6.22
N LEU A 92 -8.19 12.47 -5.41
CA LEU A 92 -8.29 11.59 -4.23
C LEU A 92 -8.30 12.40 -2.91
N GLN A 93 -8.07 13.71 -2.96
CA GLN A 93 -8.28 14.59 -1.82
C GLN A 93 -9.79 14.90 -1.70
N PRO A 94 -10.39 14.84 -0.50
CA PRO A 94 -11.81 15.14 -0.29
C PRO A 94 -12.13 16.62 -0.51
#